data_AF-A0A3Q9RP64-F1
#
_entry.id   AF-A0A3Q9RP64-F1
#
_cell.length_a   1.000
_cell.length_b   1.000
_cell.length_c   1.000
_cell.angle_alpha   90.00
_cell.angle_beta   90.00
_cell.angle_gamma   90.00
#
_symmetry.space_group_name_H-M   'P 1'
#
loop_
_entity.id
_entity.type
_entity.pdbx_description
1 polymer ?
#
loop_
_entity_poly.entity_id
_entity_poly.type
_entity_poly.pdbx_seq_one_letter_code
_entity_poly.pdbx_strand_id
1 'polypeptide(L)'
;MNEQRQRMIENQEEILRNQELMMDNEPFWEHFSDHLIIAFSFSSLGFIAGTYLIYYLYKKKIKIDYDIEEGEVMRVDRNNGKRLLVVRPENLMQVYDIILLSFFDRGKGKYIFKHDTKRIRIIRNVIIILMAILILSGVLLLLSALKMDMNPFNYIFK
;
A
#
# COMPACT_ATOMS: atom_id res chain seq x y z
N MET A 1 -19.05 -38.59 47.42
CA MET A 1 -19.32 -37.14 47.63
C MET A 1 -18.07 -36.25 47.49
N ASN A 2 -16.94 -36.75 46.96
CA ASN A 2 -15.70 -35.97 46.77
C ASN A 2 -15.37 -35.63 45.30
N GLU A 3 -15.68 -36.51 44.35
CA GLU A 3 -15.32 -36.27 42.93
C GLU A 3 -16.05 -35.09 42.30
N GLN A 4 -17.35 -34.91 42.57
CA GLN A 4 -18.10 -33.75 42.04
C GLN A 4 -17.59 -32.44 42.60
N ARG A 5 -17.10 -32.43 43.84
CA ARG A 5 -16.54 -31.25 44.48
C ARG A 5 -15.14 -30.94 43.93
N GLN A 6 -14.32 -31.97 43.69
CA GLN A 6 -13.01 -31.83 43.03
C GLN A 6 -13.14 -31.32 41.60
N ARG A 7 -14.03 -31.88 40.78
CA ARG A 7 -14.27 -31.38 39.41
C ARG A 7 -14.80 -29.95 39.38
N MET A 8 -15.60 -29.56 40.38
CA MET A 8 -16.08 -28.18 40.50
C MET A 8 -14.94 -27.21 40.83
N ILE A 9 -13.98 -27.62 41.68
CA ILE A 9 -12.79 -26.83 42.00
C ILE A 9 -11.85 -26.73 40.79
N GLU A 10 -11.56 -27.84 40.11
CA GLU A 10 -10.73 -27.85 38.89
C GLU A 10 -11.33 -26.96 37.79
N ASN A 11 -12.64 -27.05 37.55
CA ASN A 11 -13.32 -26.16 36.60
C ASN A 11 -13.25 -24.69 37.02
N GLN A 12 -13.34 -24.38 38.32
CA GLN A 12 -13.22 -23.02 38.82
C GLN A 12 -11.81 -22.46 38.64
N GLU A 13 -10.78 -23.28 38.89
CA GLU A 13 -9.38 -22.91 38.66
C GLU A 13 -9.08 -22.72 37.16
N GLU A 14 -9.64 -23.56 36.29
CA GLU A 14 -9.51 -23.41 34.84
C GLU A 14 -10.20 -22.14 34.34
N ILE A 15 -11.39 -21.81 34.87
CA ILE A 15 -12.10 -20.56 34.54
C ILE A 15 -11.31 -19.34 35.03
N LEU A 16 -10.79 -19.36 36.26
CA LEU A 16 -9.98 -18.26 36.81
C LEU A 16 -8.70 -18.06 36.00
N ARG A 17 -8.00 -19.13 35.65
CA ARG A 17 -6.80 -19.07 34.81
C ARG A 17 -7.11 -18.53 33.40
N ASN A 18 -8.23 -18.94 32.80
CA ASN A 18 -8.65 -18.42 31.50
C ASN A 18 -9.04 -16.93 31.59
N GLN A 19 -9.64 -16.50 32.71
CA GLN A 19 -9.94 -15.08 32.96
C GLN A 19 -8.66 -14.24 33.15
N GLU A 20 -7.68 -14.73 33.89
CA GLU A 20 -6.37 -14.07 34.03
C GLU A 20 -5.66 -13.95 32.67
N LEU A 21 -5.66 -15.01 31.86
CA LEU A 21 -5.13 -14.97 30.50
C LEU A 21 -5.90 -14.00 29.59
N MET A 22 -7.21 -13.85 29.78
CA MET A 22 -8.00 -12.86 29.05
C MET A 22 -7.67 -11.43 29.48
N MET A 23 -7.53 -11.18 30.77
CA MET A 23 -7.17 -9.86 31.31
C MET A 23 -5.74 -9.44 30.90
N ASP A 24 -4.79 -10.37 30.88
CA ASP A 24 -3.42 -10.09 30.43
C ASP A 24 -3.33 -9.81 28.92
N ASN A 25 -4.26 -10.36 28.13
CA ASN A 25 -4.30 -10.20 26.67
C ASN A 25 -5.24 -9.08 26.20
N GLU A 26 -6.19 -8.63 27.03
CA GLU A 26 -7.11 -7.54 26.73
C GLU A 26 -6.40 -6.26 26.25
N PRO A 27 -5.38 -5.72 26.95
CA PRO A 27 -4.70 -4.50 26.49
C PRO A 27 -3.95 -4.70 25.18
N PHE A 28 -3.49 -5.92 24.88
CA PHE A 28 -2.87 -6.24 23.59
C PHE A 28 -3.91 -6.18 22.45
N TRP A 29 -5.06 -6.82 22.64
CA TRP A 29 -6.13 -6.84 21.63
C TRP A 29 -6.73 -5.47 21.39
N GLU A 30 -6.90 -4.68 22.45
CA GLU A 30 -7.34 -3.28 22.35
C GLU A 30 -6.35 -2.47 21.49
N HIS A 31 -5.08 -2.44 21.87
CA HIS A 31 -4.05 -1.74 21.09
C HIS A 31 -3.91 -2.24 19.66
N PHE A 32 -3.97 -3.56 19.42
CA PHE A 32 -3.90 -4.13 18.08
C PHE A 32 -5.09 -3.72 17.22
N SER A 33 -6.30 -3.79 17.79
CA SER A 33 -7.53 -3.39 17.10
C SER A 33 -7.54 -1.91 16.75
N ASP A 34 -7.07 -1.04 17.65
CA ASP A 34 -6.93 0.39 17.42
C ASP A 34 -5.97 0.69 16.26
N HIS A 35 -4.79 0.06 16.25
CA HIS A 35 -3.83 0.23 15.16
C HIS A 35 -4.39 -0.24 13.82
N LEU A 36 -5.15 -1.35 13.82
CA LEU A 36 -5.78 -1.89 12.62
C LEU A 36 -6.89 -0.96 12.10
N ILE A 37 -7.73 -0.44 12.98
CA ILE A 37 -8.79 0.53 12.63
C ILE A 37 -8.19 1.82 12.06
N ILE A 38 -7.13 2.34 12.69
CA ILE A 38 -6.43 3.53 12.23
C ILE A 38 -5.81 3.27 10.84
N ALA A 39 -5.08 2.16 10.68
CA ALA A 39 -4.46 1.80 9.40
C ALA A 39 -5.50 1.61 8.30
N PHE A 40 -6.62 0.94 8.59
CA PHE A 40 -7.72 0.75 7.65
C PHE A 40 -8.36 2.09 7.24
N SER A 41 -8.57 2.99 8.20
CA SER A 41 -9.16 4.31 7.96
C SER A 41 -8.27 5.16 7.05
N PHE A 42 -6.96 5.22 7.33
CA PHE A 42 -6.00 5.94 6.49
C PHE A 42 -5.82 5.29 5.11
N SER A 43 -5.83 3.95 5.03
CA SER A 43 -5.78 3.23 3.75
C SER A 43 -6.99 3.54 2.88
N SER A 44 -8.20 3.50 3.46
CA SER A 44 -9.45 3.83 2.77
C SER A 44 -9.47 5.28 2.28
N LEU A 45 -9.05 6.22 3.13
CA LEU A 45 -8.95 7.63 2.76
C LEU A 45 -7.91 7.84 1.64
N GLY A 46 -6.77 7.15 1.73
CA GLY A 46 -5.74 7.15 0.68
C GLY A 46 -6.26 6.60 -0.64
N PHE A 47 -7.08 5.53 -0.61
CA PHE A 47 -7.69 4.95 -1.81
C PHE A 47 -8.68 5.91 -2.46
N ILE A 48 -9.54 6.56 -1.68
CA ILE A 48 -10.50 7.55 -2.18
C ILE A 48 -9.77 8.74 -2.79
N ALA A 49 -8.80 9.31 -2.06
CA ALA A 49 -8.00 10.44 -2.53
C ALA A 49 -7.19 10.10 -3.78
N GLY A 50 -6.58 8.90 -3.81
CA GLY A 50 -5.84 8.39 -4.96
C GLY A 50 -6.72 8.20 -6.20
N THR A 51 -7.90 7.61 -6.03
CA THR A 51 -8.87 7.45 -7.12
C THR A 51 -9.33 8.79 -7.68
N TYR A 52 -9.64 9.75 -6.79
CA TYR A 52 -10.01 11.10 -7.19
C TYR A 52 -8.88 11.82 -7.95
N LEU A 53 -7.63 11.67 -7.50
CA LEU A 53 -6.46 12.21 -8.16
C LEU A 53 -6.29 11.62 -9.56
N ILE A 54 -6.39 10.30 -9.70
CA ILE A 54 -6.31 9.61 -11.01
C ILE A 54 -7.41 10.13 -11.94
N TYR A 55 -8.65 10.17 -11.48
CA TYR A 55 -9.78 10.71 -12.25
C TYR A 55 -9.52 12.15 -12.71
N TYR A 56 -9.01 13.01 -11.82
CA TYR A 56 -8.66 14.38 -12.15
C TYR A 56 -7.59 14.48 -13.25
N LEU A 57 -6.57 13.61 -13.21
CA LEU A 57 -5.52 13.55 -14.23
C LEU A 57 -6.07 13.11 -15.59
N TYR A 58 -6.89 12.05 -15.63
CA TYR A 58 -7.55 11.61 -16.87
C TYR A 58 -8.53 12.64 -17.43
N LYS A 59 -9.13 13.47 -16.58
CA LYS A 59 -10.01 14.54 -17.07
C LYS A 59 -9.24 15.71 -17.69
N LYS A 60 -8.07 16.05 -17.15
CA LYS A 60 -7.39 17.32 -17.49
C LYS A 60 -6.05 17.18 -18.22
N LYS A 61 -5.31 16.11 -17.97
CA LYS A 61 -3.91 15.95 -18.40
C LYS A 61 -3.67 14.73 -19.28
N ILE A 62 -4.46 13.67 -19.17
CA ILE A 62 -4.24 12.41 -19.90
C ILE A 62 -5.49 12.10 -20.73
N LYS A 63 -5.35 11.80 -22.01
CA LYS A 63 -6.40 11.27 -22.88
C LYS A 63 -5.94 9.93 -23.41
N ILE A 64 -6.75 8.89 -23.24
CA ILE A 64 -6.52 7.61 -23.91
C ILE A 64 -7.06 7.73 -25.33
N ASP A 65 -6.23 7.40 -26.31
CA ASP A 65 -6.60 7.42 -27.72
C ASP A 65 -6.12 6.13 -28.37
N TYR A 66 -7.04 5.40 -29.00
CA TYR A 66 -6.75 4.08 -29.56
C TYR A 66 -6.23 4.16 -31.01
N ASP A 67 -6.27 5.35 -31.61
CA ASP A 67 -5.82 5.57 -32.98
C ASP A 67 -4.28 5.71 -33.10
N ILE A 68 -3.58 5.95 -31.99
CA ILE A 68 -2.11 5.97 -31.95
C ILE A 68 -1.54 4.57 -31.74
N GLU A 69 -0.25 4.39 -32.04
CA GLU A 69 0.44 3.12 -31.84
C GLU A 69 0.50 2.75 -30.34
N GLU A 70 0.43 1.44 -30.07
CA GLU A 70 0.58 0.94 -28.71
C GLU A 70 1.95 1.34 -28.15
N GLY A 71 1.96 1.77 -26.90
CA GLY A 71 3.17 2.18 -26.20
C GLY A 71 3.57 3.64 -26.47
N GLU A 72 2.88 4.33 -27.38
CA GLU A 72 3.19 5.73 -27.67
C GLU A 72 2.54 6.71 -26.68
N VAL A 73 3.30 7.79 -26.42
CA VAL A 73 2.88 8.92 -25.60
C VAL A 73 3.19 10.20 -26.35
N MET A 74 2.14 10.97 -26.65
CA MET A 74 2.21 12.19 -27.42
C MET A 74 1.80 13.40 -26.58
N ARG A 75 2.54 14.50 -26.70
CA ARG A 75 2.20 15.79 -26.11
C ARG A 75 1.39 16.61 -27.11
N VAL A 76 0.24 17.07 -26.67
CA VAL A 76 -0.64 17.97 -27.42
C VAL A 76 -0.85 19.23 -26.60
N ASP A 77 -0.31 20.35 -27.09
CA ASP A 77 -0.59 21.66 -26.52
C ASP A 77 -2.02 22.07 -26.92
N ARG A 78 -2.87 22.36 -25.93
CA ARG A 78 -4.18 22.96 -26.18
C ARG A 78 -4.04 24.47 -26.30
N ASN A 79 -4.93 25.10 -27.06
CA ASN A 79 -4.96 26.56 -27.30
C ASN A 79 -5.01 27.42 -26.01
N ASN A 80 -5.38 26.83 -24.87
CA ASN A 80 -5.38 27.48 -23.56
C ASN A 80 -4.05 27.33 -22.78
N GLY A 81 -2.97 26.94 -23.46
CA GLY A 81 -1.64 26.73 -22.86
C GLY A 81 -1.54 25.48 -21.98
N LYS A 82 -2.59 24.65 -21.90
CA LYS A 82 -2.55 23.40 -21.14
C LYS A 82 -2.02 22.27 -22.01
N ARG A 83 -1.07 21.51 -21.45
CA ARG A 83 -0.55 20.30 -22.07
C ARG A 83 -1.41 19.10 -21.75
N LEU A 84 -1.76 18.36 -22.79
CA LEU A 84 -2.46 17.08 -22.74
C LEU A 84 -1.52 15.98 -23.22
N LEU A 85 -1.46 14.86 -22.50
CA LEU A 85 -0.79 13.64 -22.91
C LEU A 85 -1.83 12.74 -23.57
N VAL A 86 -1.65 12.45 -24.85
CA VAL A 86 -2.43 11.46 -25.59
C VAL A 86 -1.66 10.14 -25.56
N VAL A 87 -2.28 9.08 -25.06
CA VAL A 87 -1.58 7.84 -24.70
C VAL A 87 -2.35 6.59 -25.09
N ARG A 88 -1.61 5.55 -25.46
CA ARG A 88 -2.11 4.18 -25.59
C ARG A 88 -1.18 3.23 -24.83
N PRO A 89 -1.41 3.01 -23.53
CA PRO A 89 -0.54 2.16 -22.72
C PRO A 89 -0.64 0.69 -23.17
N GLU A 90 0.50 0.00 -23.24
CA GLU A 90 0.58 -1.45 -23.49
C GLU A 90 0.28 -2.27 -22.23
N ASN A 91 0.69 -1.75 -21.07
CA ASN A 91 0.64 -2.48 -19.81
C ASN A 91 0.44 -1.56 -18.61
N LEU A 92 0.07 -2.15 -17.46
CA LEU A 92 -0.17 -1.43 -16.21
C LEU A 92 1.06 -0.63 -15.74
N MET A 93 2.28 -1.15 -15.93
CA MET A 93 3.49 -0.42 -15.57
C MET A 93 3.65 0.89 -16.35
N GLN A 94 3.27 0.88 -17.63
CA GLN A 94 3.28 2.07 -18.45
C GLN A 94 2.19 3.07 -18.05
N VAL A 95 1.04 2.60 -17.55
CA VAL A 95 0.02 3.48 -16.95
C VAL A 95 0.61 4.26 -15.77
N TYR A 96 1.36 3.60 -14.88
CA TYR A 96 2.06 4.28 -13.79
C TYR A 96 3.10 5.29 -14.30
N ASP A 97 3.89 4.92 -15.32
CA ASP A 97 4.86 5.84 -15.93
C ASP A 97 4.14 7.08 -16.53
N ILE A 98 2.98 6.91 -17.17
CA ILE A 98 2.18 8.01 -17.73
C ILE A 98 1.61 8.91 -16.63
N ILE A 99 1.12 8.33 -15.52
CA ILE A 99 0.65 9.10 -14.37
C ILE A 99 1.80 9.94 -13.82
N LEU A 100 2.98 9.36 -13.60
CA LEU A 100 4.16 10.08 -13.14
C LEU A 100 4.60 11.16 -14.14
N LEU A 101 4.58 10.85 -15.44
CA LEU A 101 4.83 11.84 -16.51
C LEU A 101 3.87 13.03 -16.39
N SER A 102 2.58 12.82 -16.11
CA SER A 102 1.62 13.93 -16.00
C SER A 102 1.96 14.93 -14.87
N PHE A 103 2.73 14.51 -13.86
CA PHE A 103 3.23 15.39 -12.79
C PHE A 103 4.58 15.99 -13.10
N PHE A 104 5.50 15.21 -13.67
CA PHE A 104 6.90 15.57 -13.82
C PHE A 104 7.31 15.90 -15.27
N ASP A 105 6.36 16.04 -16.19
CA ASP A 105 6.64 16.37 -17.58
C ASP A 105 7.25 17.77 -17.72
N ARG A 106 8.52 17.81 -18.10
CA ARG A 106 9.28 19.03 -18.41
C ARG A 106 9.70 19.10 -19.88
N GLY A 107 9.28 18.15 -20.71
CA GLY A 107 9.69 18.08 -22.12
C GLY A 107 9.03 19.17 -22.96
N LYS A 108 9.64 19.49 -24.11
CA LYS A 108 9.08 20.40 -25.13
C LYS A 108 8.75 19.70 -26.45
N GLY A 109 9.17 18.45 -26.63
CA GLY A 109 8.95 17.69 -27.86
C GLY A 109 7.53 17.12 -27.96
N LYS A 110 7.02 17.02 -29.18
CA LYS A 110 5.69 16.46 -29.49
C LYS A 110 5.56 14.99 -29.08
N TYR A 111 6.64 14.21 -29.23
CA TYR A 111 6.69 12.80 -28.84
C TYR A 111 7.59 12.62 -27.62
N ILE A 112 7.22 11.68 -26.74
CA ILE A 112 8.06 11.27 -25.62
C ILE A 112 8.92 10.10 -26.08
N PHE A 113 10.20 10.35 -26.33
CA PHE A 113 11.14 9.30 -26.74
C PHE A 113 11.52 8.41 -25.54
N LYS A 114 11.98 7.18 -25.84
CA LYS A 114 12.44 6.20 -24.83
C LYS A 114 13.42 6.80 -23.82
N HIS A 115 14.27 7.74 -24.23
CA HIS A 115 15.22 8.41 -23.35
C HIS A 115 14.54 9.28 -22.26
N ASP A 116 13.46 9.99 -22.60
CA ASP A 116 12.72 10.83 -21.65
C ASP A 116 12.00 9.99 -20.58
N THR A 117 11.59 8.77 -20.93
CA THR A 117 10.97 7.83 -19.98
C THR A 117 11.94 7.28 -18.93
N LYS A 118 13.27 7.36 -19.15
CA LYS A 118 14.26 6.80 -18.23
C LYS A 118 14.22 7.43 -16.85
N ARG A 119 14.04 8.75 -16.76
CA ARG A 119 13.95 9.48 -15.48
C ARG A 119 12.73 9.05 -14.68
N ILE A 120 11.60 8.89 -15.36
CA ILE A 120 10.35 8.46 -14.74
C ILE A 120 10.44 7.03 -14.23
N ARG A 121 11.09 6.13 -14.98
CA ARG A 121 11.35 4.76 -14.53
C ARG A 121 12.21 4.73 -13.27
N ILE A 122 13.22 5.61 -13.15
CA ILE A 122 14.02 5.74 -11.93
C ILE A 122 13.14 6.17 -10.75
N ILE A 123 12.32 7.22 -10.94
CA ILE A 123 11.40 7.70 -9.91
C ILE A 123 10.43 6.59 -9.47
N ARG A 124 9.83 5.87 -10.43
CA ARG A 124 8.95 4.74 -10.17
C ARG A 124 9.65 3.68 -9.31
N ASN A 125 10.86 3.27 -9.71
CA ASN A 125 11.60 2.23 -8.98
C ASN A 125 11.93 2.68 -7.55
N VAL A 126 12.30 3.95 -7.35
CA VAL A 126 12.52 4.52 -6.00
C VAL A 126 11.23 4.47 -5.17
N ILE A 127 10.09 4.86 -5.75
CA ILE A 127 8.78 4.79 -5.05
C ILE A 127 8.44 3.36 -4.65
N ILE A 128 8.62 2.39 -5.57
CA ILE A 128 8.34 0.97 -5.29
C ILE A 128 9.23 0.45 -4.15
N ILE A 129 10.53 0.77 -4.17
CA ILE A 129 11.47 0.35 -3.11
C ILE A 129 11.05 0.95 -1.77
N LEU A 130 10.71 2.24 -1.74
CA LEU A 130 10.24 2.90 -0.51
C LEU A 130 8.94 2.26 0.02
N MET A 131 7.98 1.97 -0.86
CA MET A 131 6.75 1.27 -0.47
C MET A 131 7.05 -0.11 0.12
N ALA A 132 7.95 -0.88 -0.50
CA ALA A 132 8.34 -2.19 0.01
C ALA A 132 8.95 -2.09 1.41
N ILE A 133 9.84 -1.11 1.65
CA ILE A 133 10.45 -0.87 2.97
C ILE A 133 9.39 -0.49 4.01
N LEU A 134 8.44 0.38 3.66
CA LEU A 134 7.36 0.78 4.57
C LEU A 134 6.43 -0.38 4.93
N ILE A 135 6.07 -1.21 3.95
CA ILE A 135 5.25 -2.41 4.18
C ILE A 135 6.00 -3.38 5.10
N LEU A 136 7.29 -3.63 4.83
CA LEU A 136 8.12 -4.48 5.68
C LEU A 136 8.20 -3.93 7.10
N SER A 137 8.41 -2.62 7.26
CA SER A 137 8.40 -1.97 8.58
C SER A 137 7.06 -2.14 9.32
N GLY A 138 5.93 -2.06 8.61
CA GLY A 138 4.62 -2.33 9.19
C GLY A 138 4.43 -3.78 9.62
N VAL A 139 4.89 -4.73 8.80
CA VAL A 139 4.86 -6.16 9.14
C VAL A 139 5.75 -6.46 10.36
N LEU A 140 6.93 -5.86 10.44
CA LEU A 140 7.81 -5.98 11.62
C LEU A 140 7.12 -5.48 12.89
N LEU A 141 6.40 -4.35 12.81
CA LEU A 141 5.65 -3.83 13.95
C LEU A 141 4.53 -4.78 14.39
N LEU A 142 3.78 -5.36 13.45
CA LEU A 142 2.73 -6.34 13.75
C LEU A 142 3.29 -7.59 14.42
N LEU A 143 4.40 -8.13 13.89
CA LEU A 143 5.03 -9.33 14.43
C LEU A 143 5.68 -9.09 15.79
N SER A 144 6.28 -7.91 16.00
CA SER A 144 6.77 -7.45 17.31
C SER A 144 5.63 -7.35 18.32
N ALA A 145 4.49 -6.76 17.94
CA ALA A 145 3.32 -6.66 18.79
C ALA A 145 2.80 -8.05 19.19
N LEU A 146 2.80 -9.01 18.27
CA LEU A 146 2.39 -10.40 18.51
C LEU A 146 3.39 -11.22 19.34
N LYS A 147 4.46 -10.60 19.87
CA LYS A 147 5.57 -11.26 20.60
C LYS A 147 6.16 -12.45 19.83
N MET A 148 6.03 -12.47 18.50
CA MET A 148 6.68 -13.47 17.68
C MET A 148 8.15 -13.07 17.55
N ASP A 149 9.05 -13.97 17.96
CA ASP A 149 10.48 -13.75 17.82
C ASP A 149 10.79 -13.51 16.34
N MET A 150 11.38 -12.36 16.04
CA MET A 150 11.63 -11.90 14.68
C MET A 150 13.08 -12.09 14.25
N ASN A 151 13.93 -12.60 15.14
CA ASN A 151 15.33 -12.80 14.84
C ASN A 151 15.48 -14.08 13.99
N PRO A 152 15.79 -13.99 12.69
CA PRO A 152 15.95 -15.18 11.85
C PRO A 152 17.07 -16.11 12.38
N PHE A 153 18.05 -15.57 13.10
CA PHE A 153 19.10 -16.38 13.73
C PHE A 153 18.54 -17.29 14.83
N ASN A 154 17.50 -16.89 15.56
CA ASN A 154 16.89 -17.73 16.59
C ASN A 154 16.14 -18.95 16.02
N TYR A 155 15.76 -18.93 14.74
CA TYR A 155 15.14 -20.06 14.04
C TYR A 155 16.15 -20.99 13.36
N ILE A 156 17.36 -20.50 13.09
CA ILE A 156 18.44 -21.26 12.44
C ILE A 156 19.21 -22.11 13.46
N PHE A 157 19.35 -21.62 14.70
CA PHE A 157 20.12 -22.28 15.76
C PHE A 157 19.27 -23.08 16.75
N LYS A 158 18.06 -23.49 16.36
CA LYS A 158 17.15 -24.28 17.18
C LYS A 158 17.08 -25.73 16.72
#